data_AF-A0A7S1KIX1-F1
#
_entry.id   AF-A0A7S1KIX1-F1
#
_cell.length_a   1.000
_cell.length_b   1.000
_cell.length_c   1.000
_cell.angle_alpha   90.00
_cell.angle_beta   90.00
_cell.angle_gamma   90.00
#
_symmetry.space_group_name_H-M   'P 1'
#
loop_
_entity.id
_entity.type
_entity.pdbx_description
1 polymer ?
#
loop_
_entity_poly.entity_id
_entity_poly.type
_entity_poly.pdbx_seq_one_letter_code
_entity_poly.pdbx_strand_id
1 'polypeptide(L)'
;MCGILLMLLHHWVIIMLHSWAALAAAFTHTAPTVFRHPSRSWRSRHHHSVALLGDKMLAAFSHKNGLNQRAAAMGSEVDSDSHREGGMTIDGSGGFGLSLDKAEKVSDEEIDGIVKAMSESKGGDLEGEKYQCSTADEDPIVKALKGILGCEQVTSFELLDSRWNGNEAVKYMTDKGPFFVKMNRVEHLSVFMQEAVSLTAIAKTNTLRVPKPLHVGVLPKVGSFGPGSFMVLDYLPLIPFGSLQAENQKALGRQLADLHLDDSHDAVHAGRFGFVVNSFLSLTPLNNTWTDDWCDFLARRLGDQLHGLYVDKAYGRAPLDKAGAQPMIEKGERVIAALPRFFADLDSVAHGGLRPSLLHGDLWIGNTGATGEGQPTAFDPASFFGHHEFDLALAYMFGGFRDEFYQEYHRAIPRAPLFESRQLIYQLYQYLNQLNLFGDPRVKGKCEELMDHILSIKDPASPFGGKSSPMALGERVATRRH
;
A
#
# COMPACT_ATOMS: atom_id res chain seq x y z
N MET A 1 41.28 18.94 15.80
CA MET A 1 40.51 17.69 16.11
C MET A 1 40.16 16.86 14.87
N CYS A 2 40.01 17.41 13.66
CA CYS A 2 39.60 16.60 12.49
C CYS A 2 40.60 15.51 12.02
N GLY A 3 41.91 15.68 12.21
CA GLY A 3 42.91 14.71 11.72
C GLY A 3 42.87 13.32 12.38
N ILE A 4 42.46 13.24 13.65
CA ILE A 4 42.41 11.96 14.39
C ILE A 4 41.19 11.11 13.95
N LEU A 5 40.10 11.75 13.49
CA LEU A 5 38.90 11.04 13.03
C LEU A 5 39.16 10.26 11.73
N LEU A 6 39.92 10.82 10.79
CA LEU A 6 40.25 10.13 9.53
C LEU A 6 41.14 8.90 9.72
N MET A 7 42.12 8.96 10.63
CA MET A 7 42.99 7.80 10.90
C MET A 7 42.22 6.64 11.54
N LEU A 8 41.22 6.92 12.38
CA LEU A 8 40.36 5.89 12.97
C LEU A 8 39.45 5.22 11.93
N LEU A 9 38.87 5.99 10.99
CA LEU A 9 38.08 5.45 9.87
C LEU A 9 38.92 4.52 8.97
N HIS A 10 40.15 4.89 8.65
CA HIS A 10 41.04 4.05 7.84
C HIS A 10 41.44 2.73 8.53
N HIS A 11 41.62 2.74 9.86
CA HIS A 11 41.95 1.52 10.60
C HIS A 11 40.77 0.53 10.66
N TRP A 12 39.53 1.03 10.75
CA TRP A 12 38.32 0.19 10.78
C TRP A 12 38.05 -0.54 9.46
N VAL A 13 38.28 0.11 8.32
CA VAL A 13 38.13 -0.52 6.99
C VAL A 13 39.11 -1.68 6.79
N ILE A 14 40.34 -1.56 7.28
CA ILE A 14 41.37 -2.61 7.17
C ILE A 14 41.00 -3.83 8.02
N ILE A 15 40.41 -3.64 9.20
CA ILE A 15 39.98 -4.73 10.08
C ILE A 15 38.79 -5.50 9.49
N MET A 16 37.81 -4.81 8.90
CA MET A 16 36.69 -5.43 8.17
C MET A 16 37.17 -6.33 7.01
N LEU A 17 38.14 -5.87 6.21
CA LEU A 17 38.66 -6.62 5.06
C LEU A 17 39.40 -7.90 5.46
N HIS A 18 40.15 -7.89 6.58
CA HIS A 18 40.84 -9.09 7.07
C HIS A 18 39.88 -10.15 7.64
N SER A 19 38.71 -9.75 8.15
CA SER A 19 37.68 -10.70 8.62
C SER A 19 37.01 -11.48 7.49
N TRP A 20 36.94 -10.92 6.27
CA TRP A 20 36.35 -11.60 5.10
C TRP A 20 37.26 -12.67 4.50
N ALA A 21 38.59 -12.45 4.49
CA ALA A 21 39.55 -13.42 3.97
C ALA A 21 39.57 -14.74 4.76
N ALA A 22 39.23 -14.71 6.05
CA ALA A 22 39.20 -15.89 6.92
C ALA A 22 37.97 -16.79 6.70
N LEU A 23 36.81 -16.25 6.28
CA LEU A 23 35.61 -17.05 6.04
C LEU A 23 35.61 -17.76 4.68
N ALA A 24 36.27 -17.18 3.67
CA ALA A 24 36.31 -17.74 2.31
C ALA A 24 37.12 -19.05 2.20
N ALA A 25 37.98 -19.35 3.18
CA ALA A 25 38.88 -20.52 3.16
C ALA A 25 38.26 -21.81 3.73
N ALA A 26 37.02 -21.79 4.23
CA ALA A 26 36.43 -22.90 5.00
C ALA A 26 35.50 -23.84 4.20
N PHE A 27 35.17 -23.53 2.94
CA PHE A 27 34.20 -24.29 2.13
C PHE A 27 34.76 -24.77 0.78
N THR A 28 35.84 -25.56 0.82
CA THR A 28 36.24 -26.42 -0.30
C THR A 28 36.60 -27.82 0.18
N HIS A 29 35.65 -28.76 0.05
CA HIS A 29 35.82 -30.18 -0.31
C HIS A 29 34.70 -31.06 0.27
N THR A 30 33.76 -31.51 -0.58
CA THR A 30 33.54 -32.94 -0.95
C THR A 30 32.17 -33.14 -1.64
N ALA A 31 32.22 -33.73 -2.83
CA ALA A 31 31.15 -34.51 -3.48
C ALA A 31 31.73 -35.93 -3.71
N PRO A 32 30.96 -37.04 -3.91
CA PRO A 32 29.80 -37.19 -4.82
C PRO A 32 28.62 -37.98 -4.15
N THR A 33 27.61 -38.63 -4.77
CA THR A 33 27.38 -39.08 -6.16
C THR A 33 25.88 -39.34 -6.48
N VAL A 34 25.45 -39.00 -7.71
CA VAL A 34 24.47 -39.69 -8.61
C VAL A 34 23.29 -40.49 -8.02
N PHE A 35 22.06 -40.14 -8.45
CA PHE A 35 21.09 -41.10 -9.06
C PHE A 35 20.11 -40.39 -10.04
N ARG A 36 19.48 -41.15 -10.95
CA ARG A 36 18.74 -40.70 -12.15
C ARG A 36 17.19 -40.68 -11.99
N HIS A 37 16.53 -39.64 -12.54
CA HIS A 37 15.26 -39.59 -13.35
C HIS A 37 14.01 -40.49 -13.02
N PRO A 38 12.79 -40.27 -13.62
CA PRO A 38 12.27 -39.10 -14.36
C PRO A 38 10.79 -38.68 -14.05
N SER A 39 10.44 -37.44 -14.45
CA SER A 39 9.14 -36.97 -15.03
C SER A 39 7.76 -37.48 -14.57
N ARG A 40 6.80 -36.54 -14.39
CA ARG A 40 5.57 -36.48 -15.19
C ARG A 40 4.82 -35.13 -15.10
N SER A 41 4.17 -34.76 -16.20
CA SER A 41 3.45 -33.51 -16.46
C SER A 41 1.93 -33.65 -16.30
N TRP A 42 1.23 -32.59 -15.90
CA TRP A 42 -0.20 -32.38 -16.24
C TRP A 42 -0.50 -30.87 -16.45
N ARG A 43 -1.38 -30.55 -17.42
CA ARG A 43 -1.82 -29.18 -17.78
C ARG A 43 -3.31 -29.15 -18.13
N SER A 44 -3.93 -27.97 -17.95
CA SER A 44 -5.26 -27.53 -18.46
C SER A 44 -6.47 -28.15 -17.73
N ARG A 45 -7.61 -27.46 -17.51
CA ARG A 45 -8.27 -26.39 -18.29
C ARG A 45 -9.51 -25.89 -17.50
N HIS A 46 -9.87 -24.60 -17.54
CA HIS A 46 -11.21 -24.09 -17.97
C HIS A 46 -11.40 -22.56 -17.74
N HIS A 47 -12.07 -21.92 -18.70
CA HIS A 47 -12.64 -20.55 -18.65
C HIS A 47 -14.11 -20.66 -19.10
N HIS A 48 -15.03 -19.82 -18.56
CA HIS A 48 -15.84 -18.86 -19.34
C HIS A 48 -16.94 -18.12 -18.55
N SER A 49 -17.04 -16.81 -18.83
CA SER A 49 -18.25 -15.97 -18.95
C SER A 49 -19.14 -15.64 -17.72
N VAL A 50 -19.38 -14.34 -17.48
CA VAL A 50 -20.66 -13.63 -17.72
C VAL A 50 -20.37 -12.12 -17.94
N ALA A 51 -21.00 -11.49 -18.94
CA ALA A 51 -21.11 -10.04 -19.09
C ALA A 51 -22.51 -9.69 -19.62
N LEU A 52 -23.24 -8.76 -18.97
CA LEU A 52 -24.43 -8.03 -19.44
C LEU A 52 -25.15 -7.33 -18.25
N LEU A 53 -24.85 -6.05 -17.97
CA LEU A 53 -25.75 -5.18 -17.17
C LEU A 53 -25.49 -3.65 -17.28
N GLY A 54 -24.88 -3.15 -18.35
CA GLY A 54 -24.46 -1.73 -18.46
C GLY A 54 -25.56 -0.73 -18.84
N ASP A 55 -26.53 -1.13 -19.66
CA ASP A 55 -27.26 -0.16 -20.50
C ASP A 55 -28.44 0.59 -19.82
N LYS A 56 -28.67 0.40 -18.52
CA LYS A 56 -29.83 1.00 -17.82
C LYS A 56 -29.54 2.23 -16.95
N MET A 57 -28.28 2.62 -16.74
CA MET A 57 -27.95 3.78 -15.87
C MET A 57 -27.74 5.12 -16.59
N LEU A 58 -27.58 5.14 -17.92
CA LEU A 58 -27.36 6.38 -18.68
C LEU A 58 -28.61 7.29 -18.79
N ALA A 59 -29.81 6.79 -18.53
CA ALA A 59 -31.05 7.56 -18.61
C ALA A 59 -31.25 8.59 -17.48
N ALA A 60 -30.52 8.48 -16.36
CA ALA A 60 -30.71 9.33 -15.18
C ALA A 60 -29.97 10.68 -15.24
N PHE A 61 -28.94 10.82 -16.09
CA PHE A 61 -28.02 11.97 -16.06
C PHE A 61 -28.47 13.20 -16.87
N SER A 62 -29.47 13.08 -17.75
CA SER A 62 -29.83 14.16 -18.69
C SER A 62 -30.86 15.17 -18.16
N HIS A 63 -31.50 14.93 -17.00
CA HIS A 63 -32.71 15.67 -16.61
C HIS A 63 -32.52 16.86 -15.63
N LYS A 64 -31.28 17.23 -15.32
CA LYS A 64 -30.94 18.46 -14.55
C LYS A 64 -30.04 19.39 -15.37
N ASN A 65 -30.59 20.00 -16.42
CA ASN A 65 -30.23 21.31 -16.98
C ASN A 65 -31.15 21.66 -18.17
N GLY A 66 -32.27 22.35 -17.90
CA GLY A 66 -33.00 23.07 -18.96
C GLY A 66 -32.31 24.43 -19.22
N LEU A 67 -32.45 25.11 -20.36
CA LEU A 67 -33.41 24.98 -21.48
C LEU A 67 -32.73 25.46 -22.78
N ASN A 68 -32.99 24.80 -23.91
CA ASN A 68 -33.47 25.48 -25.12
C ASN A 68 -34.03 24.48 -26.16
N GLN A 69 -35.00 24.94 -26.95
CA GLN A 69 -35.82 24.08 -27.83
C GLN A 69 -35.38 24.11 -29.30
N ARG A 70 -35.83 23.07 -30.04
CA ARG A 70 -35.85 22.92 -31.52
C ARG A 70 -34.46 22.63 -32.14
N ALA A 71 -34.34 21.83 -33.20
CA ALA A 71 -35.34 21.27 -34.10
C ALA A 71 -35.19 19.75 -34.30
N ALA A 72 -36.14 19.13 -35.02
CA ALA A 72 -36.23 17.69 -35.23
C ALA A 72 -35.93 17.28 -36.69
N ALA A 73 -35.75 15.96 -36.87
CA ALA A 73 -35.95 15.16 -38.08
C ALA A 73 -34.82 15.06 -39.14
N MET A 74 -34.88 13.92 -39.86
CA MET A 74 -33.96 13.41 -40.90
C MET A 74 -32.60 12.91 -40.35
N GLY A 75 -32.18 11.65 -40.52
CA GLY A 75 -32.81 10.46 -41.11
C GLY A 75 -32.22 10.03 -42.46
N SER A 76 -31.29 9.06 -42.44
CA SER A 76 -30.95 8.16 -43.56
C SER A 76 -29.90 7.12 -43.13
N GLU A 77 -30.13 5.85 -43.46
CA GLU A 77 -29.10 4.81 -43.51
C GLU A 77 -28.14 5.06 -44.69
N VAL A 78 -26.84 4.81 -44.53
CA VAL A 78 -25.94 4.35 -45.62
C VAL A 78 -24.87 3.40 -45.02
N ASP A 79 -24.53 2.38 -45.77
CA ASP A 79 -23.66 1.24 -45.44
C ASP A 79 -22.19 1.43 -45.93
N SER A 80 -21.34 0.45 -45.66
CA SER A 80 -20.03 0.11 -46.26
C SER A 80 -18.69 0.64 -45.67
N ASP A 81 -17.84 -0.36 -45.42
CA ASP A 81 -16.38 -0.43 -45.24
C ASP A 81 -15.48 0.79 -45.52
N SER A 82 -14.50 1.03 -44.64
CA SER A 82 -13.06 0.94 -45.00
C SER A 82 -12.10 1.12 -43.81
N HIS A 83 -10.87 0.60 -43.94
CA HIS A 83 -9.80 0.71 -42.94
C HIS A 83 -9.23 2.13 -42.80
N ARG A 84 -9.05 2.63 -41.56
CA ARG A 84 -7.75 3.04 -40.97
C ARG A 84 -7.83 3.76 -39.61
N GLU A 85 -6.76 3.60 -38.82
CA GLU A 85 -6.17 4.59 -37.89
C GLU A 85 -7.11 5.34 -36.93
N GLY A 86 -7.40 4.72 -35.78
CA GLY A 86 -8.06 5.37 -34.65
C GLY A 86 -7.12 6.23 -33.80
N GLY A 87 -6.84 7.46 -34.25
CA GLY A 87 -6.32 8.51 -33.39
C GLY A 87 -7.45 9.07 -32.51
N MET A 88 -7.30 9.01 -31.18
CA MET A 88 -8.35 9.45 -30.26
C MET A 88 -8.30 10.97 -30.06
N THR A 89 -9.32 11.70 -30.53
CA THR A 89 -9.43 13.16 -30.35
C THR A 89 -9.86 13.51 -28.93
N ILE A 90 -9.23 14.55 -28.37
CA ILE A 90 -9.47 15.04 -27.00
C ILE A 90 -10.65 16.01 -27.01
N ASP A 91 -11.63 15.80 -26.12
CA ASP A 91 -12.68 16.77 -25.83
C ASP A 91 -12.31 17.67 -24.63
N GLY A 92 -12.64 18.95 -24.74
CA GLY A 92 -12.05 20.02 -23.94
C GLY A 92 -12.67 20.24 -22.56
N SER A 93 -12.65 19.23 -21.68
CA SER A 93 -12.97 19.41 -20.25
C SER A 93 -11.91 18.78 -19.35
N GLY A 94 -10.99 19.62 -18.82
CA GLY A 94 -9.85 19.19 -18.02
C GLY A 94 -10.21 18.77 -16.60
N GLY A 95 -10.90 17.64 -16.45
CA GLY A 95 -11.17 16.98 -15.17
C GLY A 95 -10.88 15.48 -15.26
N PHE A 96 -10.05 14.95 -14.37
CA PHE A 96 -9.60 13.56 -14.42
C PHE A 96 -10.73 12.59 -14.01
N GLY A 97 -11.40 12.01 -15.00
CA GLY A 97 -12.49 11.05 -14.83
C GLY A 97 -12.03 9.60 -14.69
N LEU A 98 -11.18 9.28 -13.70
CA LEU A 98 -10.93 7.89 -13.33
C LEU A 98 -12.17 7.31 -12.63
N SER A 99 -13.12 6.79 -13.42
CA SER A 99 -14.23 5.98 -12.91
C SER A 99 -13.66 4.70 -12.28
N LEU A 100 -13.88 4.54 -10.98
CA LEU A 100 -13.43 3.40 -10.18
C LEU A 100 -13.91 2.05 -10.76
N ASP A 101 -15.02 2.09 -11.50
CA ASP A 101 -15.68 0.94 -12.14
C ASP A 101 -14.86 0.35 -13.31
N LYS A 102 -13.79 1.01 -13.75
CA LYS A 102 -12.91 0.57 -14.86
C LYS A 102 -11.52 0.10 -14.42
N ALA A 103 -11.27 -0.08 -13.12
CA ALA A 103 -9.99 -0.60 -12.66
C ALA A 103 -9.85 -2.09 -13.04
N GLU A 104 -8.92 -2.41 -13.94
CA GLU A 104 -8.63 -3.79 -14.33
C GLU A 104 -8.07 -4.57 -13.14
N LYS A 105 -8.62 -5.78 -12.90
CA LYS A 105 -8.16 -6.65 -11.82
C LYS A 105 -6.90 -7.39 -12.24
N VAL A 106 -5.81 -7.12 -11.52
CA VAL A 106 -4.54 -7.85 -11.62
C VAL A 106 -4.67 -9.20 -10.89
N SER A 107 -4.18 -10.29 -11.48
CA SER A 107 -4.22 -11.64 -10.87
C SER A 107 -3.18 -11.81 -9.76
N ASP A 108 -3.38 -12.79 -8.88
CA ASP A 108 -2.44 -13.09 -7.79
C ASP A 108 -1.06 -13.53 -8.34
N GLU A 109 -0.99 -14.24 -9.47
CA GLU A 109 0.26 -14.59 -10.14
C GLU A 109 0.98 -13.39 -10.76
N GLU A 110 0.24 -12.43 -11.33
CA GLU A 110 0.80 -11.18 -11.85
C GLU A 110 1.40 -10.37 -10.69
N ILE A 111 0.67 -10.25 -9.58
CA ILE A 111 1.09 -9.58 -8.33
C ILE A 111 2.39 -10.17 -7.78
N ASP A 112 2.49 -11.50 -7.67
CA ASP A 112 3.72 -12.17 -7.24
C ASP A 112 4.89 -11.91 -8.21
N GLY A 113 4.64 -11.88 -9.52
CA GLY A 113 5.64 -11.52 -10.53
C GLY A 113 6.19 -10.11 -10.37
N ILE A 114 5.30 -9.15 -10.09
CA ILE A 114 5.65 -7.74 -9.87
C ILE A 114 6.49 -7.57 -8.60
N VAL A 115 6.07 -8.20 -7.50
CA VAL A 115 6.79 -8.17 -6.22
C VAL A 115 8.19 -8.76 -6.35
N LYS A 116 8.30 -9.90 -7.05
CA LYS A 116 9.58 -10.53 -7.35
C LYS A 116 10.51 -9.55 -8.06
N ALA A 117 10.05 -8.94 -9.16
CA ALA A 117 10.84 -7.98 -9.91
C ALA A 117 11.24 -6.75 -9.06
N MET A 118 10.35 -6.25 -8.18
CA MET A 118 10.64 -5.12 -7.26
C MET A 118 11.72 -5.45 -6.23
N SER A 119 12.03 -6.72 -6.02
CA SER A 119 13.07 -7.14 -5.09
C SER A 119 14.35 -7.61 -5.76
N GLU A 120 14.26 -8.18 -6.95
CA GLU A 120 15.42 -8.41 -7.82
C GLU A 120 16.06 -7.06 -8.25
N SER A 121 15.31 -5.96 -8.24
CA SER A 121 15.86 -4.60 -8.45
C SER A 121 16.69 -4.05 -7.27
N LYS A 122 16.89 -4.81 -6.18
CA LYS A 122 17.62 -4.34 -4.99
C LYS A 122 19.10 -4.77 -5.00
N GLY A 123 19.98 -3.77 -4.89
CA GLY A 123 21.18 -3.91 -4.05
C GLY A 123 22.27 -4.88 -4.52
N GLY A 124 22.49 -5.01 -5.82
CA GLY A 124 23.77 -5.48 -6.36
C GLY A 124 24.44 -4.36 -7.16
N ASP A 125 25.78 -4.37 -7.21
CA ASP A 125 26.57 -3.62 -8.21
C ASP A 125 26.34 -4.23 -9.60
N LEU A 126 25.12 -4.08 -10.11
CA LEU A 126 24.72 -4.54 -11.44
C LEU A 126 25.23 -3.52 -12.45
N GLU A 127 26.47 -3.72 -12.91
CA GLU A 127 27.10 -2.92 -13.97
C GLU A 127 26.19 -2.88 -15.22
N GLY A 128 25.57 -1.73 -15.44
CA GLY A 128 24.64 -1.50 -16.54
C GLY A 128 24.02 -0.11 -16.48
N GLU A 129 23.76 0.46 -17.65
CA GLU A 129 23.02 1.72 -17.74
C GLU A 129 21.58 1.51 -17.23
N LYS A 130 21.18 2.30 -16.23
CA LYS A 130 19.81 2.37 -15.71
C LYS A 130 19.16 3.68 -16.15
N TYR A 131 17.83 3.71 -16.32
CA TYR A 131 17.10 4.95 -16.64
C TYR A 131 17.50 6.09 -15.68
N GLN A 132 17.86 7.23 -16.28
CA GLN A 132 18.18 8.49 -15.63
C GLN A 132 17.11 9.52 -15.97
N CYS A 133 16.74 10.34 -14.98
CA CYS A 133 15.94 11.54 -15.21
C CYS A 133 16.67 12.53 -16.11
N SER A 134 15.90 13.28 -16.90
CA SER A 134 16.40 14.32 -17.79
C SER A 134 15.43 15.50 -17.81
N THR A 135 15.89 16.66 -18.28
CA THR A 135 15.03 17.81 -18.63
C THR A 135 14.72 17.88 -20.13
N ALA A 136 15.24 16.94 -20.93
CA ALA A 136 15.09 16.92 -22.38
C ALA A 136 13.70 16.45 -22.84
N ASP A 137 13.20 17.01 -23.95
CA ASP A 137 11.83 16.83 -24.43
C ASP A 137 11.52 15.40 -24.93
N GLU A 138 12.54 14.59 -25.18
CA GLU A 138 12.40 13.16 -25.49
C GLU A 138 12.14 12.28 -24.26
N ASP A 139 12.39 12.76 -23.04
CA ASP A 139 12.23 12.00 -21.80
C ASP A 139 10.73 11.70 -21.51
N PRO A 140 10.36 10.47 -21.08
CA PRO A 140 8.96 10.11 -20.85
C PRO A 140 8.26 10.95 -19.77
N ILE A 141 8.99 11.31 -18.71
CA ILE A 141 8.45 12.13 -17.61
C ILE A 141 8.27 13.56 -18.11
N VAL A 142 9.25 14.12 -18.82
CA VAL A 142 9.14 15.44 -19.46
C VAL A 142 7.98 15.48 -20.47
N LYS A 143 7.81 14.44 -21.29
CA LYS A 143 6.66 14.30 -22.20
C LYS A 143 5.32 14.29 -21.48
N ALA A 144 5.21 13.63 -20.33
CA ALA A 144 3.99 13.67 -19.52
C ALA A 144 3.76 15.08 -18.92
N LEU A 145 4.80 15.69 -18.34
CA LEU A 145 4.73 17.05 -17.77
C LEU A 145 4.30 18.08 -18.83
N LYS A 146 4.85 18.02 -20.04
CA LYS A 146 4.51 18.94 -21.13
C LYS A 146 3.20 18.58 -21.82
N GLY A 147 3.04 17.34 -22.27
CA GLY A 147 1.91 16.92 -23.12
C GLY A 147 0.59 16.71 -22.37
N ILE A 148 0.63 16.32 -21.09
CA ILE A 148 -0.58 16.01 -20.30
C ILE A 148 -0.86 17.13 -19.29
N LEU A 149 0.17 17.63 -18.60
CA LEU A 149 0.01 18.70 -17.60
C LEU A 149 0.24 20.10 -18.18
N GLY A 150 0.61 20.19 -19.47
CA GLY A 150 0.71 21.43 -20.22
C GLY A 150 1.85 22.33 -19.79
N CYS A 151 2.91 21.82 -19.14
CA CYS A 151 4.08 22.62 -18.79
C CYS A 151 4.81 23.05 -20.07
N GLU A 152 5.25 24.29 -20.17
CA GLU A 152 6.06 24.74 -21.31
C GLU A 152 7.55 24.35 -21.14
N GLN A 153 8.04 24.38 -19.89
CA GLN A 153 9.46 24.25 -19.57
C GLN A 153 9.68 23.36 -18.34
N VAL A 154 10.62 22.43 -18.44
CA VAL A 154 11.14 21.66 -17.30
C VAL A 154 12.57 22.14 -17.05
N THR A 155 12.81 22.82 -15.92
CA THR A 155 14.05 23.59 -15.69
C THR A 155 15.12 22.79 -14.97
N SER A 156 14.72 21.90 -14.06
CA SER A 156 15.62 21.02 -13.31
C SER A 156 14.86 19.86 -12.66
N PHE A 157 15.61 18.87 -12.18
CA PHE A 157 15.10 17.82 -11.31
C PHE A 157 16.06 17.57 -10.14
N GLU A 158 15.54 17.02 -9.05
CA GLU A 158 16.26 16.74 -7.80
C GLU A 158 15.83 15.37 -7.27
N LEU A 159 16.77 14.42 -7.11
CA LEU A 159 16.52 13.14 -6.45
C LEU A 159 16.37 13.39 -4.94
N LEU A 160 15.17 13.15 -4.41
CA LEU A 160 14.83 13.37 -3.00
C LEU A 160 15.09 12.13 -2.13
N ASP A 161 14.79 10.94 -2.66
CA ASP A 161 14.86 9.67 -1.92
C ASP A 161 15.13 8.49 -2.88
N SER A 162 15.76 7.44 -2.36
CA SER A 162 15.99 6.17 -3.05
C SER A 162 15.73 5.03 -2.07
N ARG A 163 14.51 4.47 -2.15
CA ARG A 163 14.01 3.54 -1.16
C ARG A 163 14.48 2.12 -1.42
N TRP A 164 14.61 1.38 -0.31
CA TRP A 164 15.01 -0.03 -0.27
C TRP A 164 14.09 -0.99 -1.05
N ASN A 165 12.91 -0.54 -1.50
CA ASN A 165 11.95 -1.30 -2.30
C ASN A 165 12.02 -1.00 -3.82
N GLY A 166 13.05 -0.28 -4.28
CA GLY A 166 13.25 0.05 -5.69
C GLY A 166 12.57 1.34 -6.17
N ASN A 167 11.76 1.98 -5.31
CA ASN A 167 11.18 3.29 -5.62
C ASN A 167 12.22 4.41 -5.45
N GLU A 168 12.39 5.25 -6.47
CA GLU A 168 13.08 6.54 -6.36
C GLU A 168 12.04 7.67 -6.39
N ALA A 169 12.28 8.73 -5.62
CA ALA A 169 11.42 9.91 -5.56
C ALA A 169 12.20 11.14 -6.06
N VAL A 170 11.65 11.82 -7.06
CA VAL A 170 12.31 12.93 -7.76
C VAL A 170 11.38 14.13 -7.82
N LYS A 171 11.88 15.31 -7.48
CA LYS A 171 11.19 16.59 -7.65
C LYS A 171 11.54 17.14 -9.02
N TYR A 172 10.54 17.51 -9.81
CA TYR A 172 10.72 18.19 -11.08
C TYR A 172 10.28 19.66 -10.95
N MET A 173 11.11 20.59 -11.40
CA MET A 173 10.80 22.02 -11.44
C MET A 173 10.31 22.42 -12.82
N THR A 174 9.16 23.10 -12.89
CA THR A 174 8.56 23.56 -14.17
C THR A 174 8.08 25.00 -14.08
N ASP A 175 7.69 25.57 -15.22
CA ASP A 175 6.98 26.86 -15.33
C ASP A 175 5.66 26.90 -14.54
N LYS A 176 5.02 25.74 -14.31
CA LYS A 176 3.81 25.58 -13.49
C LYS A 176 4.08 25.28 -12.01
N GLY A 177 5.34 25.32 -11.60
CA GLY A 177 5.78 24.98 -10.25
C GLY A 177 6.33 23.55 -10.13
N PRO A 178 6.55 23.06 -8.90
CA PRO A 178 7.13 21.75 -8.65
C PRO A 178 6.12 20.61 -8.81
N PHE A 179 6.59 19.48 -9.34
CA PHE A 179 5.89 18.18 -9.32
C PHE A 179 6.72 17.15 -8.56
N PHE A 180 6.05 16.19 -7.93
CA PHE A 180 6.69 15.07 -7.26
C PHE A 180 6.51 13.81 -8.11
N VAL A 181 7.60 13.16 -8.48
CA VAL A 181 7.58 11.98 -9.35
C VAL A 181 8.13 10.78 -8.61
N LYS A 182 7.32 9.74 -8.48
CA LYS A 182 7.78 8.41 -8.07
C LYS A 182 8.15 7.62 -9.31
N MET A 183 9.22 6.83 -9.25
CA MET A 183 9.58 5.89 -10.30
C MET A 183 10.03 4.56 -9.72
N ASN A 184 9.73 3.49 -10.44
CA ASN A 184 10.21 2.15 -10.17
C ASN A 184 10.74 1.56 -11.49
N ARG A 185 11.82 0.77 -11.43
CA ARG A 185 12.48 0.20 -12.62
C ARG A 185 11.90 -1.17 -13.04
N VAL A 186 10.78 -1.57 -12.45
CA VAL A 186 10.04 -2.79 -12.76
C VAL A 186 8.93 -2.51 -13.78
N GLU A 187 8.77 -3.42 -14.73
CA GLU A 187 7.76 -3.33 -15.79
C GLU A 187 6.38 -3.70 -15.25
N HIS A 188 5.78 -2.80 -14.46
CA HIS A 188 4.34 -2.87 -14.24
C HIS A 188 3.73 -1.53 -13.84
N LEU A 189 2.65 -1.16 -14.54
CA LEU A 189 1.87 0.04 -14.21
C LEU A 189 1.11 -0.13 -12.88
N SER A 190 0.73 -1.36 -12.49
CA SER A 190 -0.04 -1.57 -11.26
C SER A 190 0.68 -1.12 -9.98
N VAL A 191 2.03 -1.08 -9.97
CA VAL A 191 2.86 -0.56 -8.88
C VAL A 191 2.41 0.83 -8.45
N PHE A 192 2.04 1.69 -9.41
CA PHE A 192 1.54 3.02 -9.13
C PHE A 192 0.06 3.23 -9.42
N MET A 193 -0.58 2.43 -10.29
CA MET A 193 -2.03 2.54 -10.50
C MET A 193 -2.81 2.26 -9.22
N GLN A 194 -2.36 1.33 -8.37
CA GLN A 194 -3.02 1.11 -7.07
C GLN A 194 -2.89 2.32 -6.15
N GLU A 195 -1.70 2.90 -6.03
CA GLU A 195 -1.50 4.09 -5.19
C GLU A 195 -2.34 5.27 -5.74
N ALA A 196 -2.35 5.46 -7.06
CA ALA A 196 -3.18 6.47 -7.73
C ALA A 196 -4.68 6.27 -7.48
N VAL A 197 -5.20 5.04 -7.58
CA VAL A 197 -6.60 4.72 -7.27
C VAL A 197 -6.91 4.98 -5.78
N SER A 198 -5.99 4.64 -4.88
CA SER A 198 -6.13 4.84 -3.44
C SER A 198 -6.15 6.34 -3.07
N LEU A 199 -5.21 7.12 -3.60
CA LEU A 199 -5.18 8.58 -3.47
C LEU A 199 -6.43 9.23 -4.07
N THR A 200 -6.91 8.75 -5.22
CA THR A 200 -8.14 9.25 -5.86
C THR A 200 -9.38 8.99 -5.00
N ALA A 201 -9.50 7.79 -4.43
CA ALA A 201 -10.61 7.43 -3.54
C ALA A 201 -10.62 8.33 -2.29
N ILE A 202 -9.48 8.49 -1.61
CA ILE A 202 -9.38 9.35 -0.42
C ILE A 202 -9.68 10.82 -0.79
N ALA A 203 -9.10 11.33 -1.88
CA ALA A 203 -9.32 12.71 -2.32
C ALA A 203 -10.80 13.02 -2.63
N LYS A 204 -11.56 12.04 -3.17
CA LYS A 204 -12.97 12.20 -3.50
C LYS A 204 -13.88 12.44 -2.28
N THR A 205 -13.50 11.94 -1.11
CA THR A 205 -14.26 12.17 0.15
C THR A 205 -14.20 13.62 0.63
N ASN A 206 -13.16 14.37 0.23
CA ASN A 206 -12.83 15.72 0.72
C ASN A 206 -12.58 15.81 2.25
N THR A 207 -12.29 14.69 2.93
CA THR A 207 -12.07 14.64 4.39
C THR A 207 -10.59 14.79 4.77
N LEU A 208 -9.75 13.90 4.26
CA LEU A 208 -8.30 13.85 4.50
C LEU A 208 -7.52 14.33 3.28
N ARG A 209 -6.61 15.29 3.47
CA ARG A 209 -5.74 15.75 2.38
C ARG A 209 -4.72 14.68 2.01
N VAL A 210 -4.59 14.42 0.71
CA VAL A 210 -3.58 13.55 0.11
C VAL A 210 -2.99 14.21 -1.14
N PRO A 211 -1.78 13.80 -1.60
CA PRO A 211 -1.27 14.18 -2.92
C PRO A 211 -2.24 13.77 -4.04
N LYS A 212 -2.34 14.60 -5.07
CA LYS A 212 -3.18 14.35 -6.24
C LYS A 212 -2.42 13.49 -7.25
N PRO A 213 -2.93 12.31 -7.65
CA PRO A 213 -2.38 11.55 -8.78
C PRO A 213 -2.73 12.26 -10.09
N LEU A 214 -1.70 12.70 -10.81
CA LEU A 214 -1.85 13.48 -12.05
C LEU A 214 -1.60 12.65 -13.30
N HIS A 215 -0.68 11.68 -13.23
CA HIS A 215 -0.39 10.76 -14.33
C HIS A 215 0.32 9.50 -13.82
N VAL A 216 0.08 8.35 -14.45
CA VAL A 216 0.90 7.13 -14.32
C VAL A 216 1.34 6.73 -15.73
N GLY A 217 2.63 6.46 -15.89
CA GLY A 217 3.26 6.18 -17.19
C GLY A 217 4.35 5.13 -17.14
N VAL A 218 4.89 4.79 -18.31
CA VAL A 218 5.93 3.76 -18.52
C VAL A 218 7.30 4.43 -18.76
N LEU A 219 8.35 3.88 -18.16
CA LEU A 219 9.74 4.24 -18.44
C LEU A 219 10.35 3.25 -19.45
N PRO A 220 11.22 3.67 -20.37
CA PRO A 220 11.84 2.79 -21.34
C PRO A 220 12.74 1.76 -20.67
N LYS A 221 12.98 0.64 -21.37
CA LYS A 221 14.06 -0.28 -21.05
C LYS A 221 15.40 0.39 -21.33
N VAL A 222 16.32 0.34 -20.37
CA VAL A 222 17.68 0.87 -20.46
C VAL A 222 18.63 -0.19 -19.92
N GLY A 223 19.61 -0.61 -20.74
CA GLY A 223 20.51 -1.71 -20.39
C GLY A 223 19.75 -3.00 -20.03
N SER A 224 20.12 -3.59 -18.88
CA SER A 224 19.44 -4.73 -18.27
C SER A 224 18.19 -4.35 -17.46
N PHE A 225 17.93 -3.06 -17.24
CA PHE A 225 16.85 -2.56 -16.40
C PHE A 225 15.61 -2.16 -17.22
N GLY A 226 14.44 -2.45 -16.66
CA GLY A 226 13.16 -2.01 -17.21
C GLY A 226 12.63 -2.82 -18.40
N PRO A 227 11.52 -2.38 -19.03
CA PRO A 227 10.82 -1.09 -18.84
C PRO A 227 10.37 -0.84 -17.39
N GLY A 228 10.27 0.43 -16.98
CA GLY A 228 9.83 0.80 -15.64
C GLY A 228 8.43 1.41 -15.62
N SER A 229 8.01 1.91 -14.48
CA SER A 229 6.83 2.76 -14.35
C SER A 229 7.14 4.03 -13.54
N PHE A 230 6.33 5.06 -13.72
CA PHE A 230 6.41 6.29 -12.94
C PHE A 230 5.01 6.85 -12.66
N MET A 231 4.91 7.65 -11.59
CA MET A 231 3.71 8.41 -11.26
C MET A 231 4.07 9.85 -10.94
N VAL A 232 3.33 10.78 -11.55
CA VAL A 232 3.41 12.22 -11.28
C VAL A 232 2.32 12.58 -10.27
N LEU A 233 2.73 13.19 -9.17
CA LEU A 233 1.90 13.77 -8.11
C LEU A 233 2.08 15.29 -8.09
N ASP A 234 1.12 16.01 -7.49
CA ASP A 234 1.39 17.40 -7.08
C ASP A 234 2.46 17.43 -5.97
N TYR A 235 3.36 18.42 -6.02
CA TYR A 235 4.40 18.54 -4.99
C TYR A 235 3.84 19.29 -3.78
N LEU A 236 3.76 18.57 -2.65
CA LEU A 236 3.40 19.15 -1.37
C LEU A 236 4.67 19.39 -0.53
N PRO A 237 4.99 20.65 -0.15
CA PRO A 237 6.10 20.95 0.75
C PRO A 237 5.70 20.58 2.18
N LEU A 238 5.83 19.29 2.51
CA LEU A 238 5.41 18.73 3.80
C LEU A 238 6.50 18.89 4.87
N ILE A 239 6.07 19.24 6.08
CA ILE A 239 6.85 19.16 7.31
C ILE A 239 6.50 17.86 8.08
N PRO A 240 7.48 17.17 8.72
CA PRO A 240 7.22 15.91 9.43
C PRO A 240 6.19 16.05 10.54
N PHE A 241 5.20 15.14 10.60
CA PHE A 241 4.05 15.30 11.51
C PHE A 241 4.40 15.22 13.01
N GLY A 242 5.46 14.50 13.38
CA GLY A 242 5.84 14.27 14.78
C GLY A 242 6.25 15.53 15.57
N SER A 243 6.69 16.60 14.90
CA SER A 243 7.11 17.86 15.53
C SER A 243 5.98 18.88 15.72
N LEU A 244 4.75 18.55 15.29
CA LEU A 244 3.65 19.50 15.21
C LEU A 244 2.91 19.76 16.53
N GLN A 245 2.01 20.76 16.49
CA GLN A 245 1.25 21.24 17.63
C GLN A 245 -0.01 20.39 17.86
N ALA A 246 -0.64 20.56 19.04
CA ALA A 246 -1.84 19.81 19.42
C ALA A 246 -3.01 19.98 18.42
N GLU A 247 -3.17 21.16 17.83
CA GLU A 247 -4.24 21.40 16.85
C GLU A 247 -4.05 20.61 15.54
N ASN A 248 -2.81 20.33 15.12
CA ASN A 248 -2.54 19.48 13.94
C ASN A 248 -2.95 18.03 14.24
N GLN A 249 -2.65 17.54 15.45
CA GLN A 249 -3.03 16.20 15.91
C GLN A 249 -4.55 16.04 15.98
N LYS A 250 -5.27 17.00 16.58
CA LYS A 250 -6.75 17.02 16.57
C LYS A 250 -7.32 17.07 15.15
N ALA A 251 -6.79 17.95 14.30
CA ALA A 251 -7.26 18.10 12.93
C ALA A 251 -7.15 16.78 12.16
N LEU A 252 -6.03 16.06 12.29
CA LEU A 252 -5.87 14.74 11.67
C LEU A 252 -6.81 13.69 12.28
N GLY A 253 -7.00 13.70 13.61
CA GLY A 253 -7.92 12.77 14.28
C GLY A 253 -9.36 12.92 13.81
N ARG A 254 -9.81 14.17 13.64
CA ARG A 254 -11.11 14.49 13.03
C ARG A 254 -11.17 14.08 11.56
N GLN A 255 -10.22 14.50 10.73
CA GLN A 255 -10.20 14.19 9.29
C GLN A 255 -10.17 12.67 9.00
N LEU A 256 -9.50 11.88 9.84
CA LEU A 256 -9.50 10.42 9.72
C LEU A 256 -10.84 9.80 10.16
N ALA A 257 -11.48 10.33 11.20
CA ALA A 257 -12.82 9.88 11.57
C ALA A 257 -13.84 10.25 10.49
N ASP A 258 -13.76 11.45 9.92
CA ASP A 258 -14.57 11.89 8.78
C ASP A 258 -14.35 10.96 7.57
N LEU A 259 -13.10 10.58 7.25
CA LEU A 259 -12.78 9.59 6.19
C LEU A 259 -13.45 8.24 6.41
N HIS A 260 -13.47 7.74 7.66
CA HIS A 260 -14.11 6.48 8.01
C HIS A 260 -15.65 6.57 8.13
N LEU A 261 -16.21 7.77 8.13
CA LEU A 261 -17.66 8.03 8.16
C LEU A 261 -18.20 8.45 6.78
N ASP A 262 -17.34 8.64 5.77
CA ASP A 262 -17.72 8.96 4.38
C ASP A 262 -18.58 7.84 3.75
N ASP A 263 -19.67 8.26 3.10
CA ASP A 263 -20.62 7.41 2.36
C ASP A 263 -20.51 7.60 0.82
N SER A 264 -19.58 8.44 0.35
CA SER A 264 -19.43 8.80 -1.08
C SER A 264 -19.00 7.63 -1.98
N HIS A 265 -18.69 6.48 -1.36
CA HIS A 265 -18.28 5.23 -1.98
C HIS A 265 -19.24 4.05 -1.72
N ASP A 266 -20.38 4.26 -1.06
CA ASP A 266 -21.36 3.20 -0.73
C ASP A 266 -21.72 2.30 -1.93
N ALA A 267 -21.92 2.91 -3.10
CA ALA A 267 -22.24 2.20 -4.34
C ALA A 267 -21.08 1.35 -4.90
N VAL A 268 -19.82 1.67 -4.56
CA VAL A 268 -18.63 0.95 -5.04
C VAL A 268 -18.42 -0.33 -4.23
N HIS A 269 -18.56 -0.26 -2.91
CA HIS A 269 -18.38 -1.43 -2.05
C HIS A 269 -19.69 -2.21 -1.82
N ALA A 270 -20.86 -1.60 -1.97
CA ALA A 270 -22.18 -2.24 -1.86
C ALA A 270 -22.35 -3.07 -0.57
N GLY A 271 -21.84 -2.56 0.56
CA GLY A 271 -21.85 -3.24 1.86
C GLY A 271 -20.74 -4.31 2.07
N ARG A 272 -19.87 -4.53 1.08
CA ARG A 272 -18.81 -5.56 1.08
C ARG A 272 -17.45 -5.01 1.50
N PHE A 273 -16.55 -5.87 1.96
CA PHE A 273 -15.16 -5.54 2.31
C PHE A 273 -14.20 -5.92 1.19
N GLY A 274 -13.18 -5.10 0.92
CA GLY A 274 -12.24 -5.29 -0.18
C GLY A 274 -11.94 -4.00 -0.95
N PHE A 275 -11.44 -4.11 -2.18
CA PHE A 275 -11.14 -2.95 -3.01
C PHE A 275 -11.24 -3.26 -4.50
N VAL A 276 -11.29 -2.21 -5.32
CA VAL A 276 -11.41 -2.34 -6.79
C VAL A 276 -10.18 -2.98 -7.43
N VAL A 277 -9.00 -2.81 -6.83
CA VAL A 277 -7.73 -3.43 -7.26
C VAL A 277 -7.07 -4.17 -6.10
N ASN A 278 -6.44 -5.30 -6.41
CA ASN A 278 -5.40 -5.87 -5.55
C ASN A 278 -4.20 -4.91 -5.46
N SER A 279 -3.47 -4.99 -4.35
CA SER A 279 -2.54 -3.94 -3.90
C SER A 279 -1.22 -4.52 -3.40
N PHE A 280 -0.29 -3.64 -3.03
CA PHE A 280 0.91 -4.00 -2.27
C PHE A 280 0.94 -3.23 -0.94
N LEU A 281 1.56 -3.81 0.09
CA LEU A 281 1.98 -3.10 1.30
C LEU A 281 3.51 -3.17 1.36
N SER A 282 4.16 -2.07 0.96
CA SER A 282 5.58 -2.04 0.55
C SER A 282 5.91 -3.02 -0.60
N LEU A 283 6.07 -4.30 -0.28
CA LEU A 283 6.36 -5.38 -1.24
C LEU A 283 5.49 -6.62 -0.98
N THR A 284 4.60 -6.61 0.01
CA THR A 284 3.75 -7.77 0.29
C THR A 284 2.46 -7.67 -0.53
N PRO A 285 2.10 -8.70 -1.31
CA PRO A 285 0.79 -8.82 -1.96
C PRO A 285 -0.38 -8.55 -1.01
N LEU A 286 -1.39 -7.82 -1.49
CA LEU A 286 -2.63 -7.55 -0.75
C LEU A 286 -3.84 -8.02 -1.56
N ASN A 287 -4.42 -9.14 -1.12
CA ASN A 287 -5.61 -9.72 -1.74
C ASN A 287 -6.89 -8.94 -1.35
N ASN A 288 -7.28 -7.98 -2.18
CA ASN A 288 -8.46 -7.12 -2.01
C ASN A 288 -9.76 -7.72 -2.55
N THR A 289 -9.77 -9.00 -2.95
CA THR A 289 -10.98 -9.69 -3.40
C THR A 289 -12.14 -9.46 -2.43
N TRP A 290 -13.28 -9.03 -2.99
CA TRP A 290 -14.47 -8.64 -2.23
C TRP A 290 -15.11 -9.79 -1.45
N THR A 291 -15.38 -9.59 -0.16
CA THR A 291 -16.12 -10.51 0.71
C THR A 291 -17.26 -9.80 1.43
N ASP A 292 -18.30 -10.56 1.77
CA ASP A 292 -19.48 -10.01 2.45
C ASP A 292 -19.29 -9.93 3.97
N ASP A 293 -18.41 -10.78 4.52
CA ASP A 293 -18.01 -10.80 5.92
C ASP A 293 -16.59 -10.24 6.12
N TRP A 294 -16.39 -9.57 7.27
CA TRP A 294 -15.11 -8.98 7.66
C TRP A 294 -14.16 -9.99 8.32
N CYS A 295 -14.67 -10.94 9.10
CA CYS A 295 -13.83 -11.97 9.71
C CYS A 295 -13.21 -12.86 8.63
N ASP A 296 -13.94 -13.22 7.58
CA ASP A 296 -13.44 -13.91 6.39
C ASP A 296 -12.40 -13.08 5.62
N PHE A 297 -12.62 -11.76 5.48
CA PHE A 297 -11.62 -10.86 4.88
C PHE A 297 -10.31 -10.87 5.69
N LEU A 298 -10.42 -10.64 6.99
CA LEU A 298 -9.28 -10.53 7.92
C LEU A 298 -8.57 -11.88 8.11
N ALA A 299 -9.31 -12.99 8.16
CA ALA A 299 -8.79 -14.35 8.22
C ALA A 299 -7.89 -14.65 7.02
N ARG A 300 -8.37 -14.36 5.80
CA ARG A 300 -7.60 -14.49 4.57
C ARG A 300 -6.34 -13.63 4.60
N ARG A 301 -6.47 -12.34 4.94
CA ARG A 301 -5.33 -11.42 5.04
C ARG A 301 -4.27 -11.86 6.06
N LEU A 302 -4.68 -12.37 7.23
CA LEU A 302 -3.77 -12.94 8.22
C LEU A 302 -3.15 -14.25 7.74
N GLY A 303 -3.91 -15.10 7.05
CA GLY A 303 -3.45 -16.34 6.44
C GLY A 303 -2.35 -16.10 5.41
N ASP A 304 -2.58 -15.20 4.45
CA ASP A 304 -1.60 -14.80 3.43
C ASP A 304 -0.26 -14.38 4.06
N GLN A 305 -0.33 -13.59 5.15
CA GLN A 305 0.84 -13.16 5.90
C GLN A 305 1.53 -14.31 6.68
N LEU A 306 0.77 -15.16 7.37
CA LEU A 306 1.29 -16.30 8.15
C LEU A 306 1.95 -17.36 7.25
N HIS A 307 1.27 -17.76 6.18
CA HIS A 307 1.78 -18.75 5.24
C HIS A 307 2.93 -18.20 4.38
N GLY A 308 3.02 -16.88 4.23
CA GLY A 308 4.16 -16.21 3.59
C GLY A 308 5.49 -16.32 4.32
N LEU A 309 5.52 -16.67 5.62
CA LEU A 309 6.73 -16.58 6.48
C LEU A 309 7.87 -17.56 6.14
N TYR A 310 7.57 -18.65 5.43
CA TYR A 310 8.51 -19.73 5.08
C TYR A 310 8.54 -20.02 3.57
N VAL A 311 7.78 -19.28 2.78
CA VAL A 311 7.88 -19.33 1.32
C VAL A 311 9.23 -18.71 0.96
N ASP A 312 10.02 -19.41 0.13
CA ASP A 312 11.22 -18.83 -0.44
C ASP A 312 10.83 -17.69 -1.38
N LYS A 313 10.98 -16.46 -0.87
CA LYS A 313 10.59 -15.25 -1.54
C LYS A 313 11.83 -14.63 -2.17
N ALA A 314 11.74 -14.32 -3.45
CA ALA A 314 12.65 -13.38 -4.11
C ALA A 314 12.58 -11.96 -3.51
N TYR A 315 11.68 -11.72 -2.54
CA TYR A 315 11.43 -10.45 -1.88
C TYR A 315 11.53 -10.51 -0.35
N GLY A 316 12.02 -9.41 0.23
CA GLY A 316 12.22 -9.27 1.67
C GLY A 316 13.46 -9.97 2.20
N ARG A 317 13.45 -10.36 3.48
CA ARG A 317 14.48 -11.20 4.11
C ARG A 317 13.81 -12.31 4.93
N ALA A 318 14.43 -13.49 4.87
CA ALA A 318 14.10 -14.71 5.59
C ALA A 318 12.76 -15.36 5.19
N PRO A 319 12.80 -16.40 4.32
CA PRO A 319 12.10 -17.62 4.71
C PRO A 319 12.63 -18.02 6.11
N LEU A 320 11.78 -17.98 7.12
CA LEU A 320 12.03 -18.77 8.32
C LEU A 320 12.11 -20.24 7.88
N ASP A 321 13.01 -21.02 8.48
CA ASP A 321 13.00 -22.47 8.24
C ASP A 321 11.59 -23.02 8.51
N LYS A 322 11.06 -23.82 7.59
CA LYS A 322 9.68 -24.30 7.63
C LYS A 322 9.38 -25.04 8.94
N ALA A 323 10.34 -25.82 9.46
CA ALA A 323 10.17 -26.50 10.74
C ALA A 323 10.14 -25.52 11.93
N GLY A 324 10.93 -24.44 11.87
CA GLY A 324 10.90 -23.33 12.84
C GLY A 324 9.66 -22.42 12.73
N ALA A 325 9.03 -22.34 11.56
CA ALA A 325 7.81 -21.56 11.32
C ALA A 325 6.52 -22.31 11.70
N GLN A 326 6.50 -23.65 11.59
CA GLN A 326 5.30 -24.48 11.79
C GLN A 326 4.56 -24.20 13.12
N PRO A 327 5.20 -24.12 14.30
CA PRO A 327 4.50 -23.82 15.55
C PRO A 327 3.90 -22.41 15.61
N MET A 328 4.48 -21.47 14.86
CA MET A 328 4.01 -20.08 14.76
C MET A 328 2.78 -20.00 13.85
N ILE A 329 2.75 -20.77 12.77
CA ILE A 329 1.61 -20.89 11.84
C ILE A 329 0.42 -21.52 12.55
N GLU A 330 0.60 -22.66 13.22
CA GLU A 330 -0.46 -23.33 14.00
C GLU A 330 -1.05 -22.42 15.09
N LYS A 331 -0.21 -21.58 15.72
CA LYS A 331 -0.67 -20.57 16.68
C LYS A 331 -1.47 -19.46 15.98
N GLY A 332 -1.06 -19.02 14.80
CA GLY A 332 -1.75 -18.03 13.97
C GLY A 332 -3.09 -18.53 13.42
N GLU A 333 -3.17 -19.77 12.96
CA GLU A 333 -4.40 -20.45 12.55
C GLU A 333 -5.42 -20.51 13.70
N ARG A 334 -4.95 -20.76 14.93
CA ARG A 334 -5.80 -20.67 16.13
C ARG A 334 -6.28 -19.25 16.42
N VAL A 335 -5.49 -18.22 16.13
CA VAL A 335 -5.94 -16.81 16.22
C VAL A 335 -6.99 -16.50 15.15
N ILE A 336 -6.78 -16.96 13.91
CA ILE A 336 -7.75 -16.82 12.80
C ILE A 336 -9.08 -17.49 13.15
N ALA A 337 -9.06 -18.75 13.61
CA ALA A 337 -10.25 -19.47 14.05
C ALA A 337 -10.96 -18.81 15.24
N ALA A 338 -10.24 -18.01 16.03
CA ALA A 338 -10.77 -17.28 17.16
C ALA A 338 -11.29 -15.87 16.81
N LEU A 339 -11.18 -15.39 15.56
CA LEU A 339 -11.59 -14.03 15.16
C LEU A 339 -13.05 -13.70 15.51
N PRO A 340 -14.09 -14.51 15.19
CA PRO A 340 -15.49 -14.08 15.30
C PRO A 340 -15.90 -13.55 16.67
N ARG A 341 -15.35 -14.11 17.77
CA ARG A 341 -15.66 -13.69 19.14
C ARG A 341 -15.19 -12.27 19.50
N PHE A 342 -14.31 -11.66 18.69
CA PHE A 342 -13.84 -10.29 18.87
C PHE A 342 -14.69 -9.26 18.11
N PHE A 343 -15.59 -9.72 17.25
CA PHE A 343 -16.44 -8.88 16.39
C PHE A 343 -17.95 -9.09 16.62
N ALA A 344 -18.35 -10.17 17.30
CA ALA A 344 -19.76 -10.60 17.46
C ALA A 344 -20.78 -9.54 17.92
N ASP A 345 -20.38 -8.57 18.77
CA ASP A 345 -21.29 -7.54 19.30
C ASP A 345 -21.34 -6.25 18.44
N LEU A 346 -20.50 -6.12 17.40
CA LEU A 346 -20.29 -4.86 16.67
C LEU A 346 -21.48 -4.46 15.79
N ASP A 347 -22.27 -5.40 15.30
CA ASP A 347 -23.45 -5.11 14.46
C ASP A 347 -24.50 -4.25 15.19
N SER A 348 -24.45 -4.22 16.53
CA SER A 348 -25.32 -3.41 17.38
C SER A 348 -24.82 -1.98 17.65
N VAL A 349 -23.59 -1.64 17.23
CA VAL A 349 -22.93 -0.38 17.62
C VAL A 349 -23.22 0.74 16.61
N ALA A 350 -24.02 1.72 17.03
CA ALA A 350 -24.27 2.93 16.24
C ALA A 350 -22.97 3.71 15.95
N HIS A 351 -22.80 4.13 14.69
CA HIS A 351 -21.65 4.90 14.18
C HIS A 351 -20.23 4.30 14.41
N GLY A 352 -20.14 3.02 14.78
CA GLY A 352 -18.85 2.31 14.96
C GLY A 352 -18.95 0.78 14.83
N GLY A 353 -20.06 0.28 14.27
CA GLY A 353 -20.25 -1.14 13.99
C GLY A 353 -19.51 -1.62 12.75
N LEU A 354 -19.68 -2.91 12.43
CA LEU A 354 -18.94 -3.63 11.41
C LEU A 354 -19.36 -3.27 9.97
N ARG A 355 -19.06 -2.03 9.54
CA ARG A 355 -19.31 -1.53 8.18
C ARG A 355 -18.01 -1.37 7.39
N PRO A 356 -18.03 -1.49 6.05
CA PRO A 356 -16.89 -1.14 5.22
C PRO A 356 -16.65 0.37 5.29
N SER A 357 -15.46 0.76 5.71
CA SER A 357 -14.99 2.16 5.79
C SER A 357 -13.78 2.31 4.88
N LEU A 358 -13.64 3.42 4.14
CA LEU A 358 -12.46 3.64 3.30
C LEU A 358 -11.23 3.87 4.19
N LEU A 359 -10.26 2.96 4.16
CA LEU A 359 -9.04 3.04 4.96
C LEU A 359 -7.88 3.66 4.15
N HIS A 360 -6.94 4.30 4.85
CA HIS A 360 -5.61 4.59 4.31
C HIS A 360 -4.79 3.30 4.14
N GLY A 361 -4.95 2.32 5.03
CA GLY A 361 -4.35 0.97 4.94
C GLY A 361 -2.88 0.88 5.36
N ASP A 362 -2.13 1.99 5.26
CA ASP A 362 -0.74 2.13 5.74
C ASP A 362 -0.57 3.42 6.58
N LEU A 363 -1.48 3.69 7.52
CA LEU A 363 -1.44 4.93 8.33
C LEU A 363 -0.46 4.84 9.51
N TRP A 364 0.76 5.34 9.32
CA TRP A 364 1.74 5.54 10.38
C TRP A 364 2.42 6.90 10.26
N ILE A 365 3.18 7.31 11.28
CA ILE A 365 3.74 8.67 11.35
C ILE A 365 4.62 9.02 10.15
N GLY A 366 5.32 8.04 9.55
CA GLY A 366 6.15 8.24 8.35
C GLY A 366 5.36 8.48 7.05
N ASN A 367 4.08 8.08 7.02
CA ASN A 367 3.13 8.33 5.94
C ASN A 367 2.22 9.54 6.22
N THR A 368 2.63 10.40 7.17
CA THR A 368 1.91 11.64 7.52
C THR A 368 2.83 12.85 7.58
N GLY A 369 2.31 13.99 7.14
CA GLY A 369 2.96 15.29 7.24
C GLY A 369 1.93 16.38 7.45
N ALA A 370 2.37 17.63 7.43
CA ALA A 370 1.49 18.77 7.25
C ALA A 370 2.06 19.75 6.23
N THR A 371 1.21 20.55 5.59
CA THR A 371 1.66 21.70 4.79
C THR A 371 2.31 22.77 5.68
N GLY A 372 2.96 23.77 5.09
CA GLY A 372 3.46 24.95 5.83
C GLY A 372 2.36 25.75 6.56
N GLU A 373 1.09 25.58 6.18
CA GLU A 373 -0.09 26.14 6.84
C GLU A 373 -0.60 25.26 8.02
N GLY A 374 0.06 24.14 8.29
CA GLY A 374 -0.32 23.18 9.33
C GLY A 374 -1.48 22.26 8.96
N GLN A 375 -1.93 22.20 7.70
CA GLN A 375 -2.96 21.26 7.29
C GLN A 375 -2.39 19.84 7.26
N PRO A 376 -2.93 18.88 8.03
CA PRO A 376 -2.50 17.48 7.99
C PRO A 376 -2.62 16.92 6.57
N THR A 377 -1.76 15.97 6.23
CA THR A 377 -1.74 15.30 4.93
C THR A 377 -1.21 13.88 5.12
N ALA A 378 -1.90 12.90 4.52
CA ALA A 378 -1.43 11.52 4.44
C ALA A 378 -0.95 11.20 3.02
N PHE A 379 -0.07 10.20 2.88
CA PHE A 379 0.50 9.78 1.60
C PHE A 379 0.95 8.32 1.66
N ASP A 380 1.28 7.75 0.50
CA ASP A 380 1.63 6.33 0.32
C ASP A 380 0.52 5.34 0.80
N PRO A 381 -0.78 5.54 0.45
CA PRO A 381 -1.87 4.68 0.90
C PRO A 381 -1.87 3.28 0.27
N ALA A 382 -2.34 2.30 1.05
CA ALA A 382 -2.62 0.92 0.66
C ALA A 382 -4.13 0.62 0.84
N SER A 383 -4.98 1.48 0.29
CA SER A 383 -6.40 1.56 0.63
C SER A 383 -7.21 0.31 0.31
N PHE A 384 -8.24 0.10 1.15
CA PHE A 384 -9.32 -0.85 0.97
C PHE A 384 -10.52 -0.44 1.84
N PHE A 385 -11.70 -0.99 1.54
CA PHE A 385 -12.88 -0.89 2.40
C PHE A 385 -12.80 -1.96 3.49
N GLY A 386 -12.64 -1.53 4.74
CA GLY A 386 -12.39 -2.39 5.89
C GLY A 386 -12.97 -1.83 7.19
N HIS A 387 -12.76 -2.53 8.30
CA HIS A 387 -13.13 -2.01 9.62
C HIS A 387 -12.22 -0.84 10.03
N HIS A 388 -12.82 0.32 10.34
CA HIS A 388 -12.14 1.59 10.64
C HIS A 388 -11.08 1.54 11.76
N GLU A 389 -11.16 0.56 12.65
CA GLU A 389 -10.17 0.34 13.71
C GLU A 389 -8.80 -0.13 13.19
N PHE A 390 -8.70 -0.61 11.95
CA PHE A 390 -7.47 -1.12 11.34
C PHE A 390 -6.38 -0.04 11.23
N ASP A 391 -6.73 1.16 10.75
CA ASP A 391 -5.78 2.27 10.57
C ASP A 391 -5.23 2.78 11.91
N LEU A 392 -6.03 2.72 13.00
CA LEU A 392 -5.57 3.10 14.34
C LEU A 392 -4.46 2.18 14.85
N ALA A 393 -4.49 0.89 14.48
CA ALA A 393 -3.54 -0.09 15.00
C ALA A 393 -2.11 0.21 14.56
N LEU A 394 -1.93 0.62 13.30
CA LEU A 394 -0.63 1.01 12.77
C LEU A 394 -0.17 2.37 13.33
N ALA A 395 -1.11 3.29 13.58
CA ALA A 395 -0.83 4.55 14.28
C ALA A 395 -0.30 4.33 15.71
N TYR A 396 -0.80 3.32 16.44
CA TYR A 396 -0.29 2.97 17.77
C TYR A 396 1.13 2.35 17.76
N MET A 397 1.55 1.67 16.68
CA MET A 397 2.77 0.85 16.68
C MET A 397 4.08 1.64 16.70
N PHE A 398 4.16 2.75 15.96
CA PHE A 398 5.42 3.48 15.75
C PHE A 398 5.50 4.81 16.50
N GLY A 399 4.44 5.18 17.22
CA GLY A 399 4.33 6.44 17.95
C GLY A 399 4.21 7.68 17.04
N GLY A 400 4.40 8.86 17.62
CA GLY A 400 4.31 10.15 16.91
C GLY A 400 2.90 10.76 16.89
N PHE A 401 1.86 9.94 16.85
CA PHE A 401 0.49 10.37 17.17
C PHE A 401 0.33 10.53 18.69
N ARG A 402 -0.35 11.60 19.11
CA ARG A 402 -0.52 11.98 20.51
C ARG A 402 -1.96 11.77 20.97
N ASP A 403 -2.21 11.86 22.27
CA ASP A 403 -3.53 11.65 22.86
C ASP A 403 -4.60 12.56 22.23
N GLU A 404 -4.24 13.78 21.79
CA GLU A 404 -5.17 14.70 21.13
C GLU A 404 -5.71 14.17 19.78
N PHE A 405 -4.91 13.40 19.04
CA PHE A 405 -5.36 12.73 17.81
C PHE A 405 -6.40 11.64 18.12
N TYR A 406 -6.09 10.76 19.08
CA TYR A 406 -6.99 9.66 19.47
C TYR A 406 -8.26 10.17 20.15
N GLN A 407 -8.16 11.23 20.97
CA GLN A 407 -9.31 11.87 21.62
C GLN A 407 -10.24 12.51 20.58
N GLU A 408 -9.71 13.22 19.58
CA GLU A 408 -10.57 13.85 18.57
C GLU A 408 -11.24 12.81 17.67
N TYR A 409 -10.52 11.77 17.24
CA TYR A 409 -11.09 10.64 16.50
C TYR A 409 -12.23 9.98 17.30
N HIS A 410 -12.00 9.66 18.58
CA HIS A 410 -12.99 8.96 19.41
C HIS A 410 -14.18 9.82 19.87
N ARG A 411 -14.19 11.14 19.61
CA ARG A 411 -15.41 11.95 19.73
C ARG A 411 -16.41 11.65 18.61
N ALA A 412 -15.93 11.38 17.42
CA ALA A 412 -16.75 11.03 16.26
C ALA A 412 -17.04 9.52 16.19
N ILE A 413 -16.05 8.68 16.51
CA ILE A 413 -16.17 7.22 16.50
C ILE A 413 -15.75 6.64 17.87
N PRO A 414 -16.70 6.54 18.83
CA PRO A 414 -16.43 5.99 20.16
C PRO A 414 -15.88 4.56 20.11
N ARG A 415 -15.05 4.18 21.10
CA ARG A 415 -14.53 2.81 21.20
C ARG A 415 -15.67 1.83 21.49
N ALA A 416 -15.86 0.88 20.59
CA ALA A 416 -16.73 -0.27 20.83
C ALA A 416 -16.11 -1.23 21.86
N PRO A 417 -16.90 -2.10 22.53
CA PRO A 417 -16.38 -3.17 23.37
C PRO A 417 -15.30 -3.99 22.64
N LEU A 418 -14.27 -4.46 23.36
CA LEU A 418 -13.12 -5.19 22.83
C LEU A 418 -12.22 -4.42 21.82
N PHE A 419 -12.34 -3.09 21.73
CA PHE A 419 -11.45 -2.23 20.93
C PHE A 419 -9.98 -2.60 21.15
N GLU A 420 -9.51 -2.59 22.40
CA GLU A 420 -8.12 -2.89 22.74
C GLU A 420 -7.70 -4.30 22.31
N SER A 421 -8.62 -5.28 22.32
CA SER A 421 -8.35 -6.65 21.86
C SER A 421 -8.24 -6.74 20.33
N ARG A 422 -9.09 -6.04 19.58
CA ARG A 422 -9.00 -5.95 18.12
C ARG A 422 -7.76 -5.20 17.65
N GLN A 423 -7.33 -4.16 18.38
CA GLN A 423 -6.05 -3.49 18.11
C GLN A 423 -4.86 -4.48 18.14
N LEU A 424 -4.83 -5.45 19.06
CA LEU A 424 -3.77 -6.48 19.07
C LEU A 424 -3.77 -7.35 17.81
N ILE A 425 -4.96 -7.70 17.29
CA ILE A 425 -5.12 -8.51 16.06
C ILE A 425 -4.62 -7.73 14.83
N TYR A 426 -4.95 -6.44 14.75
CA TYR A 426 -4.48 -5.59 13.66
C TYR A 426 -2.97 -5.30 13.75
N GLN A 427 -2.43 -5.12 14.95
CA GLN A 427 -0.98 -5.02 15.16
C GLN A 427 -0.27 -6.32 14.77
N LEU A 428 -0.86 -7.49 15.07
CA LEU A 428 -0.32 -8.78 14.64
C LEU A 428 -0.22 -8.86 13.11
N TYR A 429 -1.26 -8.48 12.36
CA TYR A 429 -1.20 -8.41 10.89
C TYR A 429 -0.01 -7.57 10.40
N GLN A 430 0.21 -6.41 11.00
CA GLN A 430 1.26 -5.47 10.61
C GLN A 430 2.67 -5.90 11.05
N TYR A 431 2.81 -6.60 12.18
CA TYR A 431 4.07 -7.24 12.57
C TYR A 431 4.39 -8.46 11.71
N LEU A 432 3.40 -9.26 11.30
CA LEU A 432 3.59 -10.35 10.34
C LEU A 432 4.07 -9.80 8.98
N ASN A 433 3.52 -8.67 8.54
CA ASN A 433 4.00 -7.96 7.34
C ASN A 433 5.48 -7.54 7.47
N GLN A 434 5.86 -6.91 8.59
CA GLN A 434 7.26 -6.58 8.85
C GLN A 434 8.17 -7.81 8.92
N LEU A 435 7.69 -8.92 9.49
CA LEU A 435 8.44 -10.16 9.56
C LEU A 435 8.68 -10.75 8.17
N ASN A 436 7.66 -10.75 7.30
CA ASN A 436 7.78 -11.13 5.89
C ASN A 436 8.76 -10.26 5.10
N LEU A 437 8.85 -8.97 5.42
CA LEU A 437 9.72 -8.02 4.71
C LEU A 437 11.17 -8.04 5.20
N PHE A 438 11.42 -8.30 6.48
CA PHE A 438 12.72 -8.06 7.12
C PHE A 438 13.30 -9.24 7.91
N GLY A 439 12.52 -10.26 8.25
CA GLY A 439 13.00 -11.46 8.93
C GLY A 439 13.54 -11.24 10.36
N ASP A 440 13.23 -10.11 11.00
CA ASP A 440 13.81 -9.75 12.30
C ASP A 440 13.33 -10.69 13.42
N PRO A 441 14.23 -11.43 14.11
CA PRO A 441 13.85 -12.34 15.19
C PRO A 441 13.10 -11.66 16.35
N ARG A 442 13.29 -10.35 16.57
CA ARG A 442 12.57 -9.57 17.58
C ARG A 442 11.12 -9.35 17.18
N VAL A 443 10.86 -9.11 15.89
CA VAL A 443 9.50 -9.02 15.33
C VAL A 443 8.82 -10.39 15.37
N LYS A 444 9.54 -11.48 15.10
CA LYS A 444 9.03 -12.85 15.30
C LYS A 444 8.57 -13.07 16.75
N GLY A 445 9.43 -12.77 17.72
CA GLY A 445 9.07 -12.87 19.14
C GLY A 445 7.85 -12.03 19.51
N LYS A 446 7.71 -10.81 18.95
CA LYS A 446 6.53 -9.97 19.20
C LYS A 446 5.24 -10.54 18.58
N CYS A 447 5.32 -11.14 17.39
CA CYS A 447 4.17 -11.85 16.80
C CYS A 447 3.74 -13.03 17.70
N GLU A 448 4.71 -13.81 18.19
CA GLU A 448 4.44 -14.96 19.06
C GLU A 448 3.80 -14.55 20.40
N GLU A 449 4.29 -13.47 21.01
CA GLU A 449 3.74 -12.84 22.21
C GLU A 449 2.30 -12.31 22.00
N LEU A 450 2.06 -11.59 20.90
CA LEU A 450 0.73 -11.08 20.55
C LEU A 450 -0.26 -12.22 20.35
N MET A 451 0.13 -13.29 19.65
CA MET A 451 -0.75 -14.45 19.46
C MET A 451 -1.06 -15.17 20.77
N ASP A 452 -0.09 -15.33 21.67
CA ASP A 452 -0.35 -15.91 23.01
C ASP A 452 -1.30 -15.03 23.83
N HIS A 453 -1.12 -13.70 23.79
CA HIS A 453 -2.01 -12.76 24.47
C HIS A 453 -3.44 -12.83 23.89
N ILE A 454 -3.60 -12.74 22.57
CA ILE A 454 -4.90 -12.83 21.88
C ILE A 454 -5.62 -14.14 22.22
N LEU A 455 -4.91 -15.26 22.25
CA LEU A 455 -5.47 -16.57 22.63
C LEU A 455 -5.78 -16.68 24.13
N SER A 456 -5.11 -15.91 24.99
CA SER A 456 -5.37 -15.88 26.44
C SER A 456 -6.59 -15.04 26.85
N ILE A 457 -7.00 -14.07 26.03
CA ILE A 457 -8.21 -13.25 26.26
C ILE A 457 -9.40 -14.20 26.25
N LYS A 458 -10.05 -14.39 27.40
CA LYS A 458 -11.23 -15.26 27.52
C LYS A 458 -12.42 -14.66 26.76
N ASP A 459 -13.35 -15.51 26.37
CA ASP A 459 -14.62 -15.09 25.79
C ASP A 459 -15.39 -14.20 26.78
N PRO A 460 -15.64 -12.91 26.47
CA PRO A 460 -16.38 -12.00 27.33
C PRO A 460 -17.88 -12.35 27.41
N ALA A 461 -18.41 -13.17 26.50
CA ALA A 461 -19.76 -13.72 26.60
C ALA A 461 -19.89 -14.79 27.71
N SER A 462 -18.77 -15.22 28.32
CA SER A 462 -18.79 -16.10 29.49
C SER A 462 -19.25 -15.34 30.75
N PRO A 463 -20.30 -15.79 31.46
CA PRO A 463 -20.85 -15.10 32.64
C PRO A 463 -19.93 -15.03 33.87
N PHE A 464 -18.66 -15.45 33.74
CA PHE A 464 -17.63 -15.41 34.77
C PHE A 464 -16.31 -14.74 34.30
N GLY A 465 -16.36 -13.94 33.23
CA GLY A 465 -15.21 -13.20 32.68
C GLY A 465 -14.72 -12.04 33.56
N GLY A 466 -13.79 -12.31 34.47
CA GLY A 466 -13.13 -11.28 35.30
C GLY A 466 -12.25 -10.31 34.51
N LYS A 467 -12.10 -9.08 35.03
CA LYS A 467 -11.30 -7.98 34.44
C LYS A 467 -9.88 -8.44 34.06
N SER A 468 -9.59 -8.57 32.77
CA SER A 468 -8.22 -8.65 32.26
C SER A 468 -7.53 -7.30 32.44
N SER A 469 -6.34 -7.28 33.02
CA SER A 469 -5.55 -6.05 33.14
C SER A 469 -5.10 -5.60 31.75
N PRO A 470 -5.31 -4.34 31.35
CA PRO A 470 -4.85 -3.86 30.05
C PRO A 470 -3.31 -3.85 30.03
N MET A 471 -2.72 -4.57 29.08
CA MET A 471 -1.37 -4.26 28.63
C MET A 471 -1.44 -2.90 27.94
N ALA A 472 -0.69 -1.91 28.42
CA ALA A 472 -0.79 -0.56 27.91
C ALA A 472 -0.41 -0.52 26.42
N LEU A 473 -1.32 0.00 25.59
CA LEU A 473 -1.04 0.35 24.19
C LEU A 473 0.15 1.32 24.17
N GLY A 474 1.32 0.83 23.72
CA GLY A 474 2.53 1.63 23.59
C GLY A 474 3.60 1.46 24.69
N GLU A 475 3.99 0.23 25.03
CA GLU A 475 5.34 0.03 25.56
C GLU A 475 6.37 0.47 24.50
N ARG A 476 6.98 1.62 24.75
CA ARG A 476 7.87 2.30 23.81
C ARG A 476 9.12 1.44 23.61
N VAL A 477 9.30 0.89 22.41
CA VAL A 477 10.61 0.42 21.95
C VAL A 477 11.52 1.64 21.80
N ALA A 478 12.21 1.97 22.89
CA ALA A 478 13.23 3.01 22.89
C ALA A 478 14.39 2.54 22.00
N THR A 479 14.42 3.05 20.77
CA THR A 479 15.57 2.94 19.86
C THR A 479 16.76 3.69 20.45
N ARG A 480 17.49 3.02 21.36
CA ARG A 480 18.79 3.48 21.83
C ARG A 480 19.73 3.53 20.62
N ARG A 481 20.05 4.75 20.18
CA ARG A 481 21.14 5.02 19.25
C ARG A 481 22.45 4.48 19.84
N HIS A 482 23.15 3.64 19.09
CA HIS A 482 24.61 3.48 19.12
C HIS A 482 25.08 3.16 17.70
#